data_AF-A0A950ZJN2-F1
#
_entry.id   AF-A0A950ZJN2-F1
#
_cell.length_a   1.000
_cell.length_b   1.000
_cell.length_c   1.000
_cell.angle_alpha   90.00
_cell.angle_beta   90.00
_cell.angle_gamma   90.00
#
_symmetry.space_group_name_H-M   'P 1'
#
loop_
_entity.id
_entity.type
_entity.pdbx_description
1 polymer ?
#
loop_
_entity_poly.entity_id
_entity_poly.type
_entity_poly.pdbx_seq_one_letter_code
_entity_poly.pdbx_strand_id
1 'polypeptide(L)'
;MIDRGYSLPTTRAWLVRENKWRAARHGLDAHIVVDEEGTTVPLRDAIQEMVEDLMPVAARLGCTEELRRTFEVMERGPSYIRQREVVAAGGTLTDVVDGLVQELRSDQPAPRPAALSAAAT
;
A
#
# COMPACT_ATOMS: atom_id res chain seq x y z
N MET A 1 -17.62 1.22 -22.66
CA MET A 1 -17.69 2.69 -22.41
C MET A 1 -16.63 3.37 -23.28
N ILE A 2 -15.35 3.00 -23.16
CA ILE A 2 -14.33 3.36 -24.17
C ILE A 2 -14.67 2.82 -25.57
N ASP A 3 -15.10 1.56 -25.67
CA ASP A 3 -15.48 0.94 -26.97
C ASP A 3 -16.72 1.57 -27.63
N ARG A 4 -17.41 2.46 -26.91
CA ARG A 4 -18.56 3.22 -27.41
C ARG A 4 -18.20 4.67 -27.77
N GLY A 5 -16.91 5.02 -27.77
CA GLY A 5 -16.41 6.36 -28.13
C GLY A 5 -16.41 7.39 -26.99
N TYR A 6 -16.66 6.98 -25.74
CA TYR A 6 -16.55 7.88 -24.59
C TYR A 6 -15.08 8.04 -24.14
N SER A 7 -14.67 9.29 -23.87
CA SER A 7 -13.38 9.58 -23.25
C SER A 7 -13.47 9.46 -21.73
N LEU A 8 -12.42 8.91 -21.12
CA LEU A 8 -12.28 8.94 -19.67
C LEU A 8 -11.66 10.27 -19.21
N PRO A 9 -11.96 10.71 -17.99
CA PRO A 9 -11.21 11.80 -17.36
C PRO A 9 -9.71 11.49 -17.42
N THR A 10 -8.93 12.44 -17.96
CA THR A 10 -7.49 12.27 -18.09
C THR A 10 -6.80 13.10 -17.01
N THR A 11 -6.15 12.45 -16.05
CA THR A 11 -5.37 13.12 -15.03
C THR A 11 -4.12 13.76 -15.64
N ARG A 12 -3.79 14.99 -15.23
CA ARG A 12 -2.58 15.67 -15.70
C ARG A 12 -1.33 14.86 -15.33
N ALA A 13 -0.40 14.71 -16.28
CA ALA A 13 0.78 13.87 -16.11
C ALA A 13 1.66 14.26 -14.91
N TRP A 14 1.70 15.54 -14.54
CA TRP A 14 2.48 16.00 -13.38
C TRP A 14 1.93 15.46 -12.06
N LEU A 15 0.59 15.37 -11.92
CA LEU A 15 -0.07 14.90 -10.70
C LEU A 15 0.23 13.42 -10.48
N VAL A 16 0.18 12.61 -11.55
CA VAL A 16 0.57 11.19 -11.50
C VAL A 16 2.02 11.02 -11.06
N ARG A 17 2.94 11.84 -11.59
CA ARG A 17 4.36 11.81 -11.19
C ARG A 17 4.56 12.20 -9.74
N GLU A 18 3.86 13.24 -9.28
CA GLU A 18 3.93 13.73 -7.91
C GLU A 18 3.44 12.66 -6.92
N ASN A 19 2.24 12.11 -7.14
CA ASN A 19 1.70 11.05 -6.30
C ASN A 19 2.58 9.80 -6.29
N LYS A 20 3.16 9.44 -7.44
CA LYS A 20 4.13 8.34 -7.52
C LYS A 20 5.36 8.61 -6.66
N TRP A 21 5.92 9.82 -6.70
CA TRP A 21 7.06 10.17 -5.87
C TRP A 21 6.71 10.14 -4.38
N ARG A 22 5.57 10.70 -3.99
CA ARG A 22 5.10 10.71 -2.59
C ARG A 22 4.89 9.31 -2.04
N ALA A 23 4.22 8.45 -2.79
CA ALA A 23 4.01 7.05 -2.42
C ALA A 23 5.34 6.29 -2.31
N ALA A 24 6.28 6.50 -3.24
CA ALA A 24 7.59 5.88 -3.18
C ALA A 24 8.43 6.36 -1.98
N ARG A 25 8.34 7.65 -1.63
CA ARG A 25 9.15 8.25 -0.57
C ARG A 25 8.60 8.02 0.84
N HIS A 26 7.28 8.01 0.99
CA HIS A 26 6.59 7.99 2.28
C HIS A 26 5.77 6.71 2.51
N GLY A 27 5.62 5.86 1.50
CA GLY A 27 4.81 4.65 1.60
C GLY A 27 3.36 4.96 2.00
N LEU A 28 2.79 4.16 2.89
CA LEU A 28 1.42 4.36 3.40
C LEU A 28 1.23 5.63 4.22
N ASP A 29 2.29 6.30 4.65
CA ASP A 29 2.20 7.56 5.40
C ASP A 29 2.18 8.78 4.45
N ALA A 30 2.15 8.55 3.14
CA ALA A 30 2.01 9.59 2.12
C ALA A 30 0.64 10.28 2.20
N HIS A 31 0.61 11.54 1.76
CA HIS A 31 -0.61 12.25 1.39
C HIS A 31 -0.59 12.48 -0.12
N ILE A 32 -1.63 12.05 -0.83
CA ILE A 32 -1.71 12.14 -2.29
C ILE A 32 -2.63 13.28 -2.73
N VAL A 33 -2.32 13.90 -3.86
CA VAL A 33 -3.14 14.94 -4.50
C VAL A 33 -4.31 14.29 -5.22
N VAL A 34 -5.54 14.77 -5.01
CA VAL A 34 -6.77 14.16 -5.56
C VAL A 34 -7.49 15.01 -6.60
N ASP A 35 -7.17 16.29 -6.72
CA ASP A 35 -7.79 17.23 -7.65
C ASP A 35 -6.78 18.21 -8.26
N GLU A 36 -7.24 19.10 -9.14
CA GLU A 36 -6.38 20.08 -9.81
C GLU A 36 -6.01 21.27 -8.92
N GLU A 37 -6.79 21.50 -7.87
CA GLU A 37 -6.61 22.52 -6.85
C GLU A 37 -5.47 22.17 -5.88
N GLY A 38 -5.02 20.92 -5.87
CA GLY A 38 -3.91 20.46 -5.05
C GLY A 38 -4.36 19.92 -3.69
N THR A 39 -5.64 19.60 -3.51
CA THR A 39 -6.16 18.99 -2.29
C THR A 39 -5.45 17.66 -2.06
N THR A 40 -5.02 17.44 -0.81
CA THR A 40 -4.35 16.20 -0.42
C THR A 40 -5.14 15.41 0.59
N VAL A 41 -5.14 14.08 0.43
CA VAL A 41 -5.73 13.14 1.38
C VAL A 41 -4.70 12.09 1.82
N PRO A 42 -4.85 11.47 3.00
CA PRO A 42 -4.02 10.34 3.39
C PRO A 42 -4.13 9.19 2.38
N LEU A 43 -3.00 8.59 2.02
CA LEU A 43 -2.99 7.48 1.05
C LEU A 43 -3.82 6.27 1.53
N ARG A 44 -3.86 6.03 2.84
CA ARG A 44 -4.66 4.96 3.45
C ARG A 44 -6.15 5.13 3.17
N ASP A 45 -6.64 6.35 3.33
CA ASP A 45 -8.05 6.68 3.12
C ASP A 45 -8.39 6.54 1.63
N ALA A 46 -7.52 7.02 0.74
CA ALA A 46 -7.71 6.87 -0.70
C ALA A 46 -7.68 5.40 -1.17
N ILE A 47 -6.84 4.55 -0.58
CA ILE A 47 -6.85 3.11 -0.86
C ILE A 47 -8.16 2.48 -0.38
N GLN A 48 -8.65 2.87 0.81
CA GLN A 48 -9.90 2.36 1.34
C GLN A 48 -11.07 2.71 0.41
N GLU A 49 -11.22 3.98 0.03
CA GLU A 49 -12.25 4.44 -0.91
C GLU A 49 -12.17 3.68 -2.24
N MET A 50 -10.96 3.52 -2.79
CA MET A 50 -10.76 2.78 -4.04
C MET A 50 -11.14 1.30 -3.94
N VAL A 51 -10.89 0.65 -2.79
CA VAL A 51 -11.31 -0.74 -2.57
C VAL A 51 -12.83 -0.84 -2.49
N GLU A 52 -13.49 0.09 -1.80
CA GLU A 52 -14.95 0.15 -1.70
C GLU A 52 -15.59 0.35 -3.09
N ASP A 53 -15.06 1.28 -3.89
CA ASP A 53 -15.49 1.53 -5.27
C ASP A 53 -15.35 0.32 -6.19
N LEU A 54 -14.27 -0.45 -6.02
CA LEU A 54 -13.98 -1.63 -6.84
C LEU A 54 -14.73 -2.89 -6.39
N MET A 55 -15.35 -2.88 -5.20
CA MET A 55 -16.00 -4.06 -4.61
C MET A 55 -17.10 -4.68 -5.50
N PRO A 56 -18.01 -3.90 -6.15
CA PRO A 56 -19.01 -4.47 -7.05
C PRO A 56 -18.40 -5.15 -8.28
N VAL A 57 -17.27 -4.63 -8.77
CA VAL A 57 -16.54 -5.23 -9.90
C VAL A 57 -15.85 -6.51 -9.46
N ALA A 58 -15.20 -6.51 -8.28
CA ALA A 58 -14.58 -7.68 -7.70
C ALA A 58 -15.60 -8.81 -7.46
N ALA A 59 -16.82 -8.47 -6.99
CA ALA A 59 -17.90 -9.43 -6.82
C ALA A 59 -18.31 -10.09 -8.15
N ARG A 60 -18.40 -9.32 -9.24
CA ARG A 60 -18.71 -9.86 -10.58
C ARG A 60 -17.61 -10.74 -11.14
N LEU A 61 -16.35 -10.47 -10.77
CA LEU A 61 -15.19 -11.24 -11.19
C LEU A 61 -14.87 -12.41 -10.25
N GLY A 62 -15.56 -12.52 -9.11
CA GLY A 62 -15.31 -13.55 -8.11
C GLY A 62 -14.01 -13.38 -7.32
N CYS A 63 -13.52 -12.14 -7.16
CA CYS A 63 -12.23 -11.84 -6.52
C CYS A 63 -12.33 -10.87 -5.32
N THR A 64 -13.44 -10.92 -4.56
CA THR A 64 -13.65 -10.04 -3.41
C THR A 64 -12.65 -10.27 -2.29
N GLU A 65 -12.26 -11.53 -2.06
CA GLU A 65 -11.31 -11.89 -1.00
C GLU A 65 -9.89 -11.39 -1.34
N GLU A 66 -9.49 -11.49 -2.61
CA GLU A 66 -8.23 -10.92 -3.12
C GLU A 66 -8.19 -9.41 -2.92
N LEU A 67 -9.27 -8.70 -3.24
CA LEU A 67 -9.31 -7.26 -3.08
C LEU A 67 -9.27 -6.87 -1.58
N ARG A 68 -9.98 -7.60 -0.71
CA ARG A 68 -9.99 -7.39 0.74
C ARG A 68 -8.62 -7.58 1.39
N ARG A 69 -7.75 -8.44 0.85
CA ARG A 69 -6.37 -8.61 1.34
C ARG A 69 -5.57 -7.31 1.33
N THR A 70 -5.97 -6.30 0.56
CA THR A 70 -5.38 -4.94 0.63
C THR A 70 -5.46 -4.36 2.04
N PHE A 71 -6.57 -4.56 2.76
CA PHE A 71 -6.72 -4.10 4.14
C PHE A 71 -5.80 -4.83 5.10
N GLU A 72 -5.63 -6.15 4.93
CA GLU A 72 -4.69 -6.94 5.72
C GLU A 72 -3.25 -6.45 5.53
N VAL A 73 -2.86 -6.08 4.30
CA VAL A 73 -1.54 -5.50 4.00
C VAL A 73 -1.37 -4.14 4.70
N MET A 74 -2.41 -3.31 4.74
CA MET A 74 -2.35 -2.02 5.43
C MET A 74 -2.27 -2.16 6.95
N GLU A 75 -2.96 -3.15 7.53
CA GLU A 75 -2.98 -3.45 8.96
C GLU A 75 -1.68 -4.10 9.44
N ARG A 76 -1.24 -5.18 8.76
CA ARG A 76 0.03 -5.87 9.05
C ARG A 76 1.25 -5.05 8.65
N GLY A 77 1.05 -3.95 7.92
CA GLY A 77 2.09 -3.13 7.32
C GLY A 77 2.63 -3.76 6.04
N PRO A 78 2.96 -2.99 4.99
CA PRO A 78 3.64 -3.51 3.81
C PRO A 78 5.04 -4.03 4.14
N SER A 79 5.60 -4.86 3.25
CA SER A 79 6.89 -5.52 3.47
C SER A 79 8.01 -4.56 3.90
N TYR A 80 8.10 -3.37 3.30
CA TYR A 80 9.15 -2.39 3.65
C TYR A 80 9.11 -1.96 5.13
N ILE A 81 7.94 -1.98 5.80
CA ILE A 81 7.83 -1.67 7.23
C ILE A 81 8.48 -2.80 8.02
N ARG A 82 8.09 -4.06 7.75
CA ARG A 82 8.62 -5.24 8.44
C ARG A 82 10.13 -5.39 8.26
N GLN A 83 10.63 -5.15 7.05
CA GLN A 83 12.06 -5.17 6.76
C GLN A 83 12.83 -4.13 7.60
N ARG A 84 12.29 -2.93 7.75
CA ARG A 84 12.88 -1.88 8.61
C ARG A 84 12.83 -2.26 10.09
N GLU A 85 11.78 -2.94 10.53
CA GLU A 85 11.67 -3.42 11.92
C GLU A 85 12.68 -4.50 12.25
N VAL A 86 12.98 -5.42 11.32
CA VAL A 86 14.04 -6.42 11.49
C VAL A 86 15.38 -5.74 11.77
N VAL A 87 15.74 -4.74 10.96
CA VAL A 87 17.01 -4.00 11.16
C VAL A 87 16.98 -3.16 12.44
N ALA A 88 15.85 -2.52 12.75
CA ALA A 88 15.70 -1.76 13.99
C ALA A 88 15.80 -2.64 15.25
N ALA A 89 15.41 -3.92 15.16
CA ALA A 89 15.56 -4.91 16.20
C ALA A 89 16.97 -5.52 16.31
N GLY A 90 17.94 -5.04 15.52
CA GLY A 90 19.33 -5.51 15.52
C GLY A 90 19.63 -6.62 14.50
N GLY A 91 18.68 -6.96 13.64
CA GLY A 91 18.88 -7.89 12.53
C GLY A 91 19.74 -7.29 11.41
N THR A 92 20.31 -8.17 10.60
CA THR A 92 21.12 -7.84 9.41
C THR A 92 20.27 -7.81 8.14
N LEU A 93 20.85 -7.33 7.04
CA LEU A 93 20.19 -7.43 5.73
C LEU A 93 20.04 -8.89 5.24
N THR A 94 20.89 -9.81 5.73
CA THR A 94 20.71 -11.24 5.47
C THR A 94 19.45 -11.76 6.14
N ASP A 95 19.21 -11.37 7.40
CA ASP A 95 17.98 -11.74 8.13
C ASP A 95 16.72 -11.20 7.43
N VAL A 96 16.82 -10.01 6.83
CA VAL A 96 15.75 -9.45 5.99
C VAL A 96 15.48 -10.34 4.77
N VAL A 97 16.51 -10.75 4.03
CA VAL A 97 16.36 -11.60 2.85
C VAL A 97 15.81 -12.97 3.23
N ASP A 98 16.29 -13.57 4.33
CA ASP A 98 15.78 -14.84 4.83
C ASP A 98 14.29 -14.74 5.18
N GLY A 99 13.87 -13.63 5.81
CA GLY A 99 12.46 -13.31 6.03
C GLY A 99 11.65 -13.25 4.73
N LEU A 100 12.13 -12.54 3.72
CA LEU A 100 11.46 -12.43 2.41
C LEU A 100 11.36 -13.78 1.68
N VAL A 101 12.38 -14.62 1.78
CA VAL A 101 12.35 -15.98 1.22
C VAL A 101 11.29 -16.82 1.91
N GLN A 102 11.13 -16.68 3.23
CA GLN A 102 10.07 -17.38 3.96
C GLN A 102 8.67 -16.87 3.61
N GLU A 103 8.47 -15.56 3.54
CA GLU A 103 7.18 -14.96 3.10
C GLU A 103 6.76 -15.47 1.72
N LEU A 104 7.71 -15.56 0.78
CA LEU A 104 7.47 -16.08 -0.56
C LEU A 104 7.10 -17.58 -0.54
N ARG A 105 7.74 -18.39 0.31
CA ARG A 105 7.47 -19.83 0.40
C ARG A 105 6.12 -20.12 1.06
N SER A 106 5.71 -19.32 2.03
CA SER A 106 4.47 -19.50 2.78
C SER A 106 3.27 -18.79 2.14
N ASP A 107 3.50 -17.89 1.18
CA ASP A 107 2.50 -16.95 0.64
C ASP A 107 1.81 -16.15 1.76
N GLN A 108 2.55 -15.86 2.83
CA GLN A 108 2.03 -15.16 3.99
C GLN A 108 3.03 -14.10 4.50
N PRO A 109 2.56 -12.90 4.88
CA PRO A 109 3.41 -11.90 5.52
C PRO A 109 3.94 -12.44 6.86
N ALA A 110 5.22 -12.22 7.14
CA ALA A 110 5.79 -12.55 8.43
C ALA A 110 5.11 -11.71 9.53
N PRO A 111 4.90 -12.27 10.73
CA PRO A 111 4.44 -11.47 11.86
C PRO A 111 5.44 -10.35 12.14
N ARG A 112 4.93 -9.16 12.48
CA ARG A 112 5.79 -8.05 12.89
C ARG A 112 6.54 -8.44 14.16
N PRO A 113 7.84 -8.11 14.28
CA PRO A 113 8.53 -8.21 15.57
C PRO A 113 7.71 -7.46 16.62
N ALA A 114 7.62 -8.02 17.84
CA ALA A 114 6.99 -7.29 18.94
C ALA A 114 7.65 -5.92 19.04
N ALA A 115 6.85 -4.85 19.01
CA ALA A 115 7.36 -3.49 18.96
C ALA A 115 8.41 -3.31 20.06
N LEU A 116 9.61 -2.85 19.68
CA LEU A 116 10.48 -2.20 20.64
C LEU A 116 9.66 -1.04 21.19
N SER A 117 9.21 -1.16 22.44
CA SER A 117 8.57 -0.07 23.18
C SER A 117 9.40 1.17 22.92
N ALA A 118 8.77 2.18 22.33
CA ALA A 118 9.41 3.46 22.11
C ALA A 118 9.87 3.97 23.49
N ALA A 119 11.17 3.82 23.77
CA ALA A 119 11.80 4.53 24.86
C ALA A 119 11.76 6.02 24.48
N ALA A 120 10.70 6.69 24.91
CA ALA A 120 10.64 8.13 24.97
C ALA A 120 11.79 8.59 25.87
N THR A 121 12.73 9.34 25.30
CA THR A 121 13.66 10.20 26.01
C THR A 121 13.53 11.58 25.40
#